data_AF-U1QAN3-F1
#
_entry.id   AF-U1QAN3-F1
#
_cell.length_a   1.000
_cell.length_b   1.000
_cell.length_c   1.000
_cell.angle_alpha   90.00
_cell.angle_beta   90.00
_cell.angle_gamma   90.00
#
_symmetry.space_group_name_H-M   'P 1'
#
loop_
_entity.id
_entity.type
_entity.pdbx_description
1 polymer ?
#
loop_
_entity_poly.entity_id
_entity_poly.type
_entity_poly.pdbx_seq_one_letter_code
_entity_poly.pdbx_strand_id
1 'polypeptide(L)'
;MAFKQGETVDSDAVGAAIATALADYVLVEYDPPDSGNESESADSLLAVGPAAFPTLPEHGEDLPHILDYEHRTVDRGQLAEQVRERLEAEAEAAIDNEASERAAALHDISYDLEAWGSVEVNEIRTSLAALLPQD
;
A
#
# COMPACT_ATOMS: atom_id res chain seq x y z
N MET A 1 16.89 -2.19 19.46
CA MET A 1 15.70 -2.99 19.08
C MET A 1 14.79 -3.16 20.29
N ALA A 2 13.65 -2.46 20.31
CA ALA A 2 12.67 -2.52 21.41
C ALA A 2 12.16 -3.94 21.73
N PHE A 3 12.14 -4.84 20.73
CA PHE A 3 11.76 -6.26 20.89
C PHE A 3 12.59 -7.02 21.93
N LYS A 4 13.85 -6.65 22.16
CA LYS A 4 14.70 -7.28 23.20
C LYS A 4 14.62 -6.60 24.58
N GLN A 5 13.92 -5.48 24.71
CA GLN A 5 13.89 -4.70 25.95
C GLN A 5 12.60 -4.84 26.78
N GLY A 6 11.58 -5.57 26.30
CA GLY A 6 10.33 -5.75 27.03
C GLY A 6 9.52 -4.45 27.22
N GLU A 7 9.81 -3.43 26.40
CA GLU A 7 9.09 -2.17 26.39
C GLU A 7 7.77 -2.34 25.62
N THR A 8 6.66 -1.94 26.24
CA THR A 8 5.33 -2.03 25.63
C THR A 8 5.22 -1.02 24.51
N VAL A 9 4.96 -1.50 23.29
CA VAL A 9 4.69 -0.64 22.13
C VAL A 9 3.29 -0.04 22.28
N ASP A 10 3.17 1.26 22.04
CA ASP A 10 1.89 1.96 22.00
C ASP A 10 1.09 1.49 20.76
N SER A 11 0.01 0.76 21.00
CA SER A 11 -0.83 0.18 19.95
C SER A 11 -1.55 1.22 19.11
N ASP A 12 -1.97 2.34 19.71
CA ASP A 12 -2.66 3.42 19.02
C ASP A 12 -1.69 4.17 18.09
N ALA A 13 -0.46 4.39 18.57
CA ALA A 13 0.60 4.98 17.75
C ALA A 13 0.94 4.10 16.53
N VAL A 14 0.97 2.77 16.71
CA VAL A 14 1.17 1.81 15.60
C VAL A 14 0.01 1.85 14.62
N GLY A 15 -1.24 1.84 15.12
CA GLY A 15 -2.43 1.93 14.27
C GLY A 15 -2.46 3.21 13.42
N ALA A 16 -2.15 4.35 14.03
CA ALA A 16 -2.04 5.63 13.31
C ALA A 16 -0.94 5.59 12.24
N ALA A 17 0.23 5.03 12.55
CA ALA A 17 1.32 4.90 11.59
C ALA A 17 0.94 4.00 10.40
N ILE A 18 0.20 2.91 10.62
CA ILE A 18 -0.31 2.04 9.56
C ILE A 18 -1.32 2.79 8.69
N ALA A 19 -2.26 3.52 9.30
CA ALA A 19 -3.26 4.30 8.56
C ALA A 19 -2.61 5.37 7.67
N THR A 20 -1.59 6.07 8.16
CA THR A 20 -0.80 7.00 7.35
C THR A 20 -0.09 6.28 6.21
N ALA A 21 0.58 5.15 6.49
CA ALA A 21 1.28 4.39 5.46
C ALA A 21 0.33 3.85 4.37
N LEU A 22 -0.90 3.50 4.73
CA LEU A 22 -1.94 3.12 3.77
C LEU A 22 -2.39 4.31 2.90
N ALA A 23 -2.61 5.48 3.51
CA ALA A 23 -3.00 6.69 2.79
C ALA A 23 -1.94 7.14 1.77
N ASP A 24 -0.67 6.96 2.13
CA ASP A 24 0.50 7.33 1.33
C ASP A 24 0.95 6.23 0.36
N TYR A 25 0.21 5.11 0.26
CA TYR A 25 0.56 3.97 -0.59
C TYR A 25 1.94 3.34 -0.28
N VAL A 26 2.47 3.57 0.92
CA VAL A 26 3.65 2.87 1.45
C VAL A 26 3.28 1.45 1.84
N LEU A 27 2.06 1.28 2.37
CA LEU A 27 1.42 -0.01 2.55
C LEU A 27 0.16 -0.09 1.68
N VAL A 28 -0.19 -1.30 1.30
CA VAL A 28 -1.42 -1.60 0.57
C VAL A 28 -2.11 -2.81 1.19
N GLU A 29 -3.43 -2.79 1.14
CA GLU A 29 -4.25 -3.94 1.53
C GLU A 29 -4.26 -4.97 0.40
N TYR A 30 -4.29 -6.24 0.78
CA TYR A 30 -4.34 -7.36 -0.12
C TYR A 30 -5.42 -8.33 0.36
N ASP A 31 -6.42 -8.54 -0.48
CA ASP A 31 -7.44 -9.56 -0.27
C ASP A 31 -7.10 -10.79 -1.10
N PRO A 32 -6.56 -11.87 -0.49
CA PRO A 32 -6.24 -13.09 -1.23
C PRO A 32 -7.54 -13.80 -1.65
N PRO A 33 -7.60 -14.36 -2.86
CA PRO A 33 -8.80 -14.98 -3.39
C PRO A 33 -9.06 -16.25 -2.60
N ASP A 34 -10.14 -16.24 -1.80
CA ASP A 34 -10.69 -17.35 -1.03
C ASP A 34 -9.60 -18.35 -0.58
N SER A 35 -8.85 -17.94 0.45
CA SER A 35 -8.07 -18.91 1.22
C SER A 35 -9.11 -19.83 1.84
N GLY A 36 -9.39 -21.01 1.27
CA GLY A 36 -10.49 -21.92 1.61
C GLY A 36 -10.51 -22.48 3.06
N ASN A 37 -10.08 -21.70 4.03
CA ASN A 37 -10.27 -21.86 5.45
C ASN A 37 -11.56 -21.11 5.82
N GLU A 38 -12.62 -21.87 6.02
CA GLU A 38 -13.85 -21.43 6.69
C GLU A 38 -13.53 -21.06 8.15
N SER A 39 -12.93 -19.90 8.39
CA SER A 39 -12.75 -19.34 9.73
C SER A 39 -12.64 -17.83 9.61
N GLU A 40 -13.68 -17.17 10.13
CA GLU A 40 -13.67 -15.79 10.62
C GLU A 40 -13.09 -14.76 9.64
N SER A 41 -13.95 -14.09 8.86
CA SER A 41 -13.68 -12.86 8.09
C SER A 41 -12.19 -12.57 7.93
N ALA A 42 -11.52 -13.22 6.97
CA ALA A 42 -10.06 -13.10 6.83
C ALA A 42 -9.70 -11.60 6.76
N ASP A 43 -9.08 -11.08 7.82
CA ASP A 43 -8.62 -9.70 7.86
C ASP A 43 -7.73 -9.46 6.64
N SER A 44 -7.96 -8.36 5.92
CA SER A 44 -7.17 -7.99 4.75
C SER A 44 -5.69 -7.96 5.12
N LEU A 45 -4.86 -8.60 4.29
CA LEU A 45 -3.42 -8.68 4.53
C LEU A 45 -2.78 -7.35 4.15
N LEU A 46 -1.63 -7.04 4.75
CA LEU A 46 -0.84 -5.87 4.37
C LEU A 46 0.37 -6.30 3.53
N ALA A 47 0.60 -5.60 2.43
CA ALA A 47 1.78 -5.73 1.60
C ALA A 47 2.49 -4.37 1.44
N VAL A 48 3.77 -4.44 1.05
CA VAL A 48 4.56 -3.26 0.69
C VAL A 48 3.97 -2.63 -0.57
N GLY A 49 3.63 -1.35 -0.52
CA GLY A 49 3.01 -0.61 -1.61
C GLY A 49 3.99 0.05 -2.59
N PRO A 50 3.48 0.71 -3.64
CA PRO A 50 4.28 1.31 -4.70
C PRO A 50 5.15 2.49 -4.24
N ALA A 51 4.68 3.27 -3.25
CA ALA A 51 5.43 4.42 -2.71
C ALA A 51 6.48 4.00 -1.66
N ALA A 52 6.65 2.70 -1.43
CA ALA A 52 7.61 2.20 -0.46
C ALA A 52 9.00 2.05 -1.10
N PHE A 53 10.00 2.62 -0.43
CA PHE A 53 11.42 2.37 -0.70
C PHE A 53 12.07 1.64 0.49
N PRO A 54 11.72 0.36 0.74
CA PRO A 54 12.26 -0.36 1.88
C PRO A 54 13.77 -0.57 1.67
N THR A 55 14.56 -0.18 2.67
CA THR A 55 15.96 -0.57 2.78
C THR A 55 16.06 -1.68 3.81
N LEU A 56 16.77 -2.76 3.46
CA LEU A 56 17.01 -3.82 4.41
C LEU A 56 17.98 -3.30 5.49
N PRO A 57 17.64 -3.37 6.78
CA PRO A 57 18.57 -3.00 7.83
C PRO A 57 19.77 -3.95 7.84
N GLU A 58 20.89 -3.51 8.42
CA GLU A 58 22.06 -4.37 8.60
C GLU A 58 21.67 -5.68 9.31
N HIS A 59 22.08 -6.82 8.73
CA HIS A 59 21.73 -8.17 9.19
C HIS A 59 20.25 -8.54 9.12
N GLY A 60 19.43 -7.79 8.37
CA GLY A 60 18.02 -8.08 8.16
C GLY A 60 17.77 -9.39 7.41
N GLU A 61 18.75 -9.89 6.64
CA GLU A 61 18.62 -11.12 5.86
C GLU A 61 18.44 -12.39 6.70
N ASP A 62 18.85 -12.37 7.97
CA ASP A 62 18.76 -13.51 8.88
C ASP A 62 17.43 -13.55 9.64
N LEU A 63 16.64 -12.48 9.58
CA LEU A 63 15.35 -12.38 10.29
C LEU A 63 14.39 -13.52 9.93
N PRO A 64 14.21 -13.94 8.66
CA PRO A 64 13.34 -15.08 8.33
C PRO A 64 13.83 -16.41 8.91
N HIS A 65 15.13 -16.56 9.17
CA HIS A 65 15.67 -17.77 9.81
C HIS A 65 15.52 -17.74 11.33
N ILE A 66 15.53 -16.55 11.93
CA ILE A 66 15.33 -16.33 13.37
C ILE A 66 13.84 -16.42 13.73
N LEU A 67 12.98 -15.88 12.87
CA LEU A 67 11.55 -15.80 13.05
C LEU A 67 10.93 -16.98 12.30
N ASP A 68 10.66 -18.07 13.01
CA ASP A 68 10.01 -19.29 12.49
C ASP A 68 8.53 -19.00 12.16
N TYR A 69 8.27 -18.24 11.10
CA TYR A 69 6.92 -17.85 10.66
C TYR A 69 6.50 -18.55 9.37
N GLU A 70 5.18 -18.67 9.18
CA GLU A 70 4.61 -19.23 7.97
C GLU A 70 4.77 -18.26 6.78
N HIS A 71 5.34 -18.75 5.68
CA HIS A 71 5.50 -17.96 4.46
C HIS A 71 4.20 -17.96 3.66
N ARG A 72 3.68 -16.76 3.36
CA ARG A 72 2.54 -16.56 2.47
C ARG A 72 3.01 -16.04 1.13
N THR A 73 2.48 -16.61 0.06
CA THR A 73 2.70 -16.13 -1.31
C THR A 73 1.65 -15.08 -1.65
N VAL A 74 2.09 -13.96 -2.21
CA VAL A 74 1.21 -12.87 -2.67
C VAL A 74 1.17 -12.91 -4.20
N ASP A 75 -0.04 -12.98 -4.76
CA ASP A 75 -0.21 -12.79 -6.21
C ASP A 75 0.02 -11.31 -6.54
N ARG A 76 1.19 -11.03 -7.15
CA ARG A 76 1.60 -9.66 -7.45
C ARG A 76 0.74 -8.99 -8.51
N GLY A 77 0.20 -9.74 -9.46
CA GLY A 77 -0.66 -9.18 -10.50
C GLY A 77 -2.00 -8.79 -9.93
N GLN A 78 -2.59 -9.67 -9.11
CA GLN A 78 -3.84 -9.35 -8.42
C GLN A 78 -3.68 -8.21 -7.41
N LEU A 79 -2.58 -8.20 -6.65
CA LEU A 79 -2.28 -7.11 -5.74
C LEU A 79 -2.17 -5.77 -6.50
N ALA A 80 -1.45 -5.75 -7.62
CA ALA A 80 -1.33 -4.54 -8.43
C ALA A 80 -2.68 -4.05 -8.95
N GLU A 81 -3.57 -4.97 -9.34
CA GLU A 81 -4.91 -4.65 -9.78
C GLU A 81 -5.80 -4.08 -8.66
N GLN A 82 -5.79 -4.67 -7.46
CA GLN A 82 -6.51 -4.11 -6.30
C GLN A 82 -6.04 -2.69 -5.96
N VAL A 83 -4.72 -2.44 -6.06
CA VAL A 83 -4.14 -1.12 -5.82
C VAL A 83 -4.54 -0.13 -6.93
N ARG A 84 -4.63 -0.59 -8.19
CA ARG A 84 -5.14 0.19 -9.33
C ARG A 84 -6.59 0.61 -9.12
N GLU A 85 -7.46 -0.33 -8.76
CA GLU A 85 -8.88 -0.06 -8.50
C GLU A 85 -9.06 0.93 -7.35
N ARG A 86 -8.27 0.80 -6.28
CA ARG A 86 -8.27 1.77 -5.18
C ARG A 86 -7.82 3.15 -5.66
N LEU A 87 -6.74 3.23 -6.44
CA LEU A 87 -6.24 4.50 -6.99
C LEU A 87 -7.29 5.18 -7.87
N GLU A 88 -8.01 4.41 -8.69
CA GLU A 88 -9.10 4.88 -9.54
C GLU A 88 -10.23 5.50 -8.70
N ALA A 89 -10.70 4.79 -7.66
CA ALA A 89 -11.75 5.28 -6.77
C ALA A 89 -11.31 6.55 -6.00
N GLU A 90 -10.06 6.60 -5.51
CA GLU A 90 -9.54 7.79 -4.84
C GLU A 90 -9.36 8.97 -5.80
N ALA A 91 -9.00 8.72 -7.07
CA ALA A 91 -8.89 9.74 -8.08
C ALA A 91 -10.26 10.35 -8.42
N GLU A 92 -11.28 9.53 -8.62
CA GLU A 92 -12.66 9.98 -8.81
C GLU A 92 -13.13 10.84 -7.62
N ALA A 93 -12.90 10.38 -6.38
CA ALA A 93 -13.25 11.14 -5.20
C ALA A 93 -12.48 12.47 -5.10
N ALA A 94 -11.19 12.50 -5.44
CA ALA A 94 -10.41 13.74 -5.47
C ALA A 94 -10.96 14.72 -6.51
N ILE A 95 -11.43 14.21 -7.65
CA ILE A 95 -12.04 15.02 -8.70
C ILE A 95 -13.38 15.62 -8.26
N ASP A 96 -14.27 14.78 -7.74
CA ASP A 96 -15.59 15.20 -7.29
C ASP A 96 -15.54 16.25 -6.16
N ASN A 97 -14.49 16.20 -5.33
CA ASN A 97 -14.29 17.13 -4.22
C ASN A 97 -13.35 18.30 -4.56
N GLU A 98 -12.90 18.44 -5.82
CA GLU A 98 -11.92 19.45 -6.25
C GLU A 98 -10.65 19.49 -5.37
N ALA A 99 -10.22 18.33 -4.86
CA ALA A 99 -9.13 18.19 -3.90
C ALA A 99 -7.75 18.18 -4.61
N SER A 100 -7.32 19.34 -5.10
CA SER A 100 -6.11 19.49 -5.93
C SER A 100 -4.82 18.94 -5.30
N GLU A 101 -4.62 19.14 -3.99
CA GLU A 101 -3.45 18.60 -3.27
C GLU A 101 -3.46 17.07 -3.25
N ARG A 102 -4.63 16.45 -3.03
CA ARG A 102 -4.77 15.00 -3.08
C ARG A 102 -4.59 14.50 -4.50
N ALA A 103 -5.17 15.18 -5.49
CA ALA A 103 -5.01 14.83 -6.89
C ALA A 103 -3.53 14.83 -7.34
N ALA A 104 -2.73 15.79 -6.87
CA ALA A 104 -1.30 15.84 -7.14
C ALA A 104 -0.56 14.62 -6.55
N ALA A 105 -0.85 14.27 -5.29
CA ALA A 105 -0.24 13.09 -4.66
C ALA A 105 -0.62 11.79 -5.38
N LEU A 106 -1.90 11.62 -5.75
CA LEU A 106 -2.36 10.45 -6.50
C LEU A 106 -1.74 10.39 -7.91
N HIS A 107 -1.50 11.55 -8.53
CA HIS A 107 -0.84 11.62 -9.83
C HIS A 107 0.60 11.11 -9.75
N ASP A 108 1.37 11.48 -8.71
CA ASP A 108 2.71 10.96 -8.49
C ASP A 108 2.68 9.44 -8.21
N ILE A 109 1.77 8.98 -7.35
CA ILE A 109 1.57 7.56 -7.04
C ILE A 109 1.22 6.75 -8.30
N SER A 110 0.53 7.34 -9.27
CA SER A 110 0.24 6.66 -10.54
C SER A 110 1.51 6.30 -11.31
N TYR A 111 2.59 7.09 -11.23
CA TYR A 111 3.86 6.71 -11.85
C TYR A 111 4.54 5.58 -11.09
N ASP A 112 4.54 5.64 -9.76
CA ASP A 112 5.12 4.59 -8.92
C ASP A 112 4.38 3.27 -9.08
N LEU A 113 3.04 3.28 -9.17
CA LEU A 113 2.21 2.09 -9.35
C LEU A 113 2.46 1.40 -10.71
N GLU A 114 2.57 2.17 -11.79
CA GLU A 114 2.88 1.64 -13.13
C GLU A 114 4.25 0.93 -13.14
N ALA A 115 5.25 1.53 -12.48
CA ALA A 115 6.58 0.94 -12.33
C ALA A 115 6.60 -0.29 -11.39
N TRP A 116 5.80 -0.26 -10.32
CA TRP A 116 5.78 -1.30 -9.29
C TRP A 116 4.99 -2.55 -9.69
N GLY A 117 3.83 -2.37 -10.32
CA GLY A 117 2.86 -3.44 -10.57
C GLY A 117 2.70 -3.84 -12.03
N SER A 118 3.31 -3.11 -12.98
CA SER A 118 3.10 -3.31 -14.42
C SER A 118 1.61 -3.30 -14.81
N VAL A 119 0.84 -2.40 -14.18
CA VAL A 119 -0.57 -2.14 -14.47
C VAL A 119 -0.72 -0.81 -15.22
N GLU A 120 -1.70 -0.74 -16.12
CA GLU A 120 -1.97 0.46 -16.92
C GLU A 120 -2.78 1.47 -16.09
N VAL A 121 -2.26 2.69 -15.96
CA VAL A 121 -2.87 3.76 -15.15
C VAL A 121 -2.96 5.10 -15.89
N ASN A 122 -2.66 5.11 -17.18
CA ASN A 122 -2.59 6.33 -17.99
C ASN A 122 -3.92 7.10 -18.02
N GLU A 123 -5.06 6.41 -18.02
CA GLU A 123 -6.39 7.06 -18.00
C GLU A 123 -6.63 7.78 -16.65
N ILE A 124 -6.32 7.12 -15.54
CA ILE A 124 -6.40 7.70 -14.18
C ILE A 124 -5.46 8.92 -14.06
N ARG A 125 -4.24 8.79 -14.56
CA ARG A 125 -3.26 9.88 -14.56
C ARG A 125 -3.76 11.09 -15.34
N THR A 126 -4.36 10.84 -16.50
CA THR A 126 -4.92 11.90 -17.35
C THR A 126 -6.10 12.61 -16.70
N SER A 127 -6.97 11.88 -15.99
CA SER A 127 -8.12 12.49 -15.29
C SER A 127 -7.67 13.38 -14.12
N LEU A 128 -6.67 12.93 -13.35
CA LEU A 128 -6.07 13.71 -12.27
C LEU A 128 -5.39 15.00 -12.78
N ALA A 129 -4.67 14.91 -13.90
CA ALA A 129 -3.94 16.04 -14.48
C ALA A 129 -4.84 17.23 -14.82
N ALA A 130 -6.14 17.01 -15.06
CA ALA A 130 -7.11 18.07 -15.35
C ALA A 130 -7.36 19.03 -14.16
N LEU A 131 -7.07 18.59 -12.93
CA LEU A 131 -7.20 19.41 -11.71
C LEU A 131 -5.91 20.07 -11.27
N LEU A 132 -4.79 19.71 -11.88
CA LEU A 132 -3.50 20.25 -11.54
C LEU A 132 -3.32 21.64 -12.18
N PRO A 133 -2.66 22.57 -11.49
CA PRO A 133 -2.34 23.86 -12.07
C PRO A 133 -1.53 23.66 -13.37
N GLN A 134 -2.00 24.29 -14.45
CA GLN A 134 -1.29 24.32 -15.72
C GLN A 134 -0.26 25.45 -15.64
N ASP A 135 1.03 25.12 -15.75
CA ASP A 135 2.13 26.10 -15.83
C ASP A 135 2.02 27.00 -17.08
#